data_AF-A0A7S4JUD3-F1
#
_entry.id   AF-A0A7S4JUD3-F1
#
_cell.length_a   1.000
_cell.length_b   1.000
_cell.length_c   1.000
_cell.angle_alpha   90.00
_cell.angle_beta   90.00
_cell.angle_gamma   90.00
#
_symmetry.space_group_name_H-M   'P 1'
#
loop_
_entity.id
_entity.type
_entity.pdbx_description
1 polymer ?
#
loop_
_entity_poly.entity_id
_entity_poly.type
_entity_poly.pdbx_seq_one_letter_code
_entity_poly.pdbx_strand_id
1 'polypeptide(L)'
;VMIETAVNSVRFSIKIKQLDEMDRILANKFARFLMQRAENFIILRRKPMPGYDISFLITNFNLETMRKHKLVDFIVQFMEEIDSEISSMKIQVNERARTVGYQFLKEFT
;
A
#
# COMPACT_ATOMS: atom_id res chain seq x y z
N VAL A 1 0.16 9.04 9.83
CA VAL A 1 -1.03 8.20 10.05
C VAL A 1 -2.13 9.05 10.67
N MET A 2 -3.40 8.81 10.34
CA MET A 2 -4.57 9.44 10.97
C MET A 2 -5.57 8.35 11.38
N ILE A 3 -6.07 8.44 12.62
CA ILE A 3 -7.01 7.48 13.20
C ILE A 3 -8.26 8.25 13.62
N GLU A 4 -9.41 7.82 13.14
CA GLU A 4 -10.70 8.37 13.53
C GLU A 4 -11.54 7.25 14.11
N THR A 5 -11.98 7.44 15.34
CA THR A 5 -12.79 6.46 16.07
C THR A 5 -14.25 6.90 16.10
N ALA A 6 -15.14 5.92 16.00
CA ALA A 6 -16.56 6.07 16.20
C ALA A 6 -17.07 4.87 17.04
N VAL A 7 -18.31 4.98 17.53
CA VAL A 7 -18.90 3.94 18.40
C VAL A 7 -18.97 2.57 17.70
N ASN A 8 -19.24 2.55 16.39
CA ASN A 8 -19.44 1.32 15.60
C ASN A 8 -18.34 1.05 14.56
N SER A 9 -17.34 1.93 14.45
CA SER A 9 -16.33 1.81 13.41
C SER A 9 -15.06 2.59 13.75
N VAL A 10 -13.95 2.18 13.14
CA VAL A 10 -12.67 2.89 13.19
C VAL A 10 -12.16 3.04 11.77
N ARG A 11 -11.76 4.26 11.42
CA ARG A 11 -11.10 4.56 10.15
C ARG A 11 -9.62 4.82 10.40
N PHE A 12 -8.78 4.15 9.62
CA PHE A 12 -7.33 4.25 9.72
C PHE A 12 -6.78 4.68 8.36
N SER A 13 -6.15 5.84 8.27
CA SER A 13 -5.61 6.37 7.02
C SER A 13 -4.09 6.54 7.11
N ILE A 14 -3.40 6.05 6.09
CA ILE A 14 -1.95 6.00 6.01
C ILE A 14 -1.48 6.84 4.82
N LYS A 15 -0.47 7.64 5.08
CA LYS A 15 0.32 8.31 4.05
C LYS A 15 1.69 7.66 4.03
N ILE A 16 2.05 7.11 2.89
CA ILE A 16 3.30 6.37 2.69
C ILE A 16 4.43 7.38 2.55
N LYS A 17 5.63 7.04 3.03
CA LYS A 17 6.80 7.90 2.87
C LYS A 17 7.20 7.93 1.39
N GLN A 18 7.23 9.12 0.80
CA GLN A 18 7.57 9.34 -0.60
C GLN A 18 8.75 10.32 -0.64
N LEU A 19 9.95 9.82 -0.96
CA LEU A 19 11.17 10.64 -0.98
C LEU A 19 11.40 11.31 -2.34
N ASP A 20 10.96 10.66 -3.42
CA ASP A 20 11.09 11.16 -4.78
C ASP A 20 9.86 10.85 -5.64
N GLU A 21 9.91 11.28 -6.91
CA GLU A 21 8.82 11.08 -7.86
C GLU A 21 8.60 9.60 -8.20
N MET A 22 9.66 8.78 -8.24
CA MET A 22 9.54 7.35 -8.46
C MET A 22 8.77 6.69 -7.33
N ASP A 23 9.11 6.99 -6.08
CA ASP A 23 8.41 6.48 -4.89
C ASP A 23 6.95 6.93 -4.89
N ARG A 24 6.66 8.16 -5.29
CA ARG A 24 5.27 8.66 -5.43
C ARG A 24 4.47 7.83 -6.43
N ILE A 25 5.05 7.52 -7.59
CA ILE A 25 4.37 6.72 -8.63
C ILE A 25 4.18 5.27 -8.17
N LEU A 26 5.22 4.68 -7.56
CA LEU A 26 5.19 3.31 -7.05
C LEU A 26 4.17 3.16 -5.92
N ALA A 27 4.17 4.06 -4.94
CA ALA A 27 3.22 4.08 -3.84
C ALA A 27 1.77 4.23 -4.35
N ASN A 28 1.53 5.14 -5.31
CA ASN A 28 0.21 5.31 -5.91
C ASN A 28 -0.27 4.03 -6.63
N LYS A 29 0.59 3.42 -7.46
CA LYS A 29 0.28 2.18 -8.18
C LYS A 29 0.03 1.01 -7.23
N PHE A 30 0.86 0.86 -6.21
CA PHE A 30 0.73 -0.16 -5.17
C PHE A 30 -0.59 0.00 -4.39
N ALA A 31 -0.88 1.21 -3.90
CA ALA A 31 -2.13 1.52 -3.21
C ALA A 31 -3.35 1.23 -4.11
N ARG A 32 -3.32 1.65 -5.38
CA ARG A 32 -4.40 1.36 -6.35
C ARG A 32 -4.60 -0.13 -6.57
N PHE A 33 -3.51 -0.89 -6.70
CA PHE A 33 -3.55 -2.33 -6.87
C PHE A 33 -4.24 -3.03 -5.68
N LEU A 34 -3.96 -2.61 -4.45
CA LEU A 34 -4.61 -3.13 -3.26
C LEU A 34 -6.10 -2.73 -3.21
N MET A 35 -6.41 -1.46 -3.47
CA MET A 35 -7.79 -0.94 -3.42
C MET A 35 -8.71 -1.58 -4.45
N GLN A 36 -8.19 -1.97 -5.61
CA GLN A 36 -8.96 -2.75 -6.60
C GLN A 36 -9.39 -4.12 -6.08
N ARG A 37 -8.71 -4.66 -5.05
CA ARG A 37 -9.00 -5.95 -4.41
C ARG A 37 -9.71 -5.79 -3.07
N ALA A 38 -10.25 -4.60 -2.78
CA ALA A 38 -10.97 -4.32 -1.54
C ALA A 38 -12.21 -5.22 -1.31
N GLU A 39 -12.71 -5.92 -2.33
CA GLU A 39 -13.78 -6.92 -2.15
C GLU A 39 -13.29 -8.17 -1.43
N ASN A 40 -12.09 -8.64 -1.75
CA ASN A 40 -11.43 -9.73 -1.02
C ASN A 40 -10.85 -9.24 0.30
N PHE A 41 -10.46 -7.96 0.34
CA PHE A 41 -9.87 -7.30 1.49
C PHE A 41 -10.90 -6.43 2.22
N ILE A 42 -11.82 -7.09 2.93
CA ILE A 42 -13.06 -6.51 3.48
C ILE A 42 -12.84 -5.22 4.31
N ILE A 43 -11.69 -5.08 4.96
CA ILE A 43 -11.35 -3.90 5.78
C ILE A 43 -10.74 -2.73 4.99
N LEU A 44 -10.40 -2.91 3.71
CA LEU A 44 -9.79 -1.88 2.88
C LEU A 44 -10.86 -1.01 2.20
N ARG A 45 -10.65 0.30 2.15
CA ARG A 45 -11.54 1.19 1.38
C ARG A 45 -11.13 1.20 -0.09
N ARG A 46 -12.12 1.21 -0.99
CA ARG A 46 -11.92 1.34 -2.45
C ARG A 46 -11.27 2.68 -2.87
N LYS A 47 -11.41 3.70 -2.03
CA LYS A 47 -10.84 5.03 -2.24
C LYS A 47 -10.27 5.53 -0.91
N PRO A 48 -9.06 6.11 -0.87
CA PRO A 48 -8.50 6.61 0.36
C PRO A 48 -9.16 7.95 0.74
N MET A 49 -8.90 8.40 1.96
CA MET A 49 -9.22 9.77 2.37
C MET A 49 -8.38 10.76 1.55
N PRO A 50 -8.91 11.95 1.21
CA PRO A 50 -8.11 13.02 0.60
C PRO A 50 -6.83 13.29 1.38
N GLY A 51 -5.69 13.34 0.69
CA GLY A 51 -4.37 13.58 1.30
C GLY A 51 -3.65 12.33 1.83
N TYR A 52 -4.28 11.15 1.75
CA TYR A 52 -3.73 9.86 2.15
C TYR A 52 -3.69 8.89 0.96
N ASP A 53 -2.80 7.90 1.04
CA ASP A 53 -2.60 6.92 -0.04
C ASP A 53 -3.51 5.70 0.14
N ILE A 54 -3.70 5.26 1.39
CA ILE A 54 -4.51 4.08 1.74
C ILE A 54 -5.40 4.40 2.95
N SER A 55 -6.62 3.89 2.95
CA SER A 55 -7.51 3.94 4.10
C SER A 55 -8.16 2.60 4.37
N PHE A 56 -8.24 2.23 5.63
CA PHE A 56 -8.96 1.08 6.16
C PHE A 56 -10.23 1.55 6.89
N LEU A 57 -11.28 0.74 6.83
CA LEU A 57 -12.51 0.92 7.57
C LEU A 57 -12.83 -0.40 8.29
N ILE A 58 -12.74 -0.38 9.61
CA ILE A 58 -13.09 -1.50 10.46
C ILE A 58 -14.45 -1.19 11.07
N THR A 59 -15.46 -1.98 10.76
CA THR A 59 -16.80 -1.88 11.36
C THR A 59 -16.98 -2.91 12.47
N ASN A 60 -18.03 -2.78 13.26
CA ASN A 60 -18.42 -3.79 14.25
C ASN A 60 -18.62 -5.18 13.61
N PHE A 61 -19.21 -5.25 12.41
CA PHE A 61 -19.41 -6.51 11.69
C PHE A 61 -18.10 -7.24 11.35
N ASN A 62 -17.03 -6.48 11.08
CA ASN A 62 -15.70 -7.05 10.85
C ASN A 62 -15.13 -7.66 12.14
N LEU A 63 -15.45 -7.08 13.31
CA LEU A 63 -15.01 -7.59 14.61
C LEU A 63 -15.84 -8.78 15.09
N GLU A 64 -17.06 -8.96 14.58
CA GLU A 64 -17.89 -10.14 14.85
C GLU A 64 -17.36 -11.39 14.12
N THR A 65 -16.82 -11.20 12.91
CA THR A 65 -16.28 -12.28 12.08
C THR A 65 -14.78 -12.51 12.27
N MET A 66 -14.00 -11.47 12.55
CA MET A 66 -12.54 -11.52 12.65
C MET A 66 -12.06 -11.19 14.06
N ARG A 67 -10.98 -11.85 14.49
CA ARG A 67 -10.38 -11.60 15.82
C ARG A 67 -9.69 -10.24 15.85
N LYS A 68 -10.11 -9.35 16.76
CA LYS A 68 -9.57 -7.98 16.90
C LYS A 68 -8.04 -7.90 16.95
N HIS A 69 -7.39 -8.80 17.68
CA HIS A 69 -5.93 -8.77 17.84
C HIS A 69 -5.23 -9.10 16.51
N LYS A 70 -5.75 -10.07 15.74
CA LYS A 70 -5.20 -10.40 14.42
C LYS A 70 -5.37 -9.28 13.41
N LEU A 71 -6.44 -8.49 13.50
CA LEU A 71 -6.59 -7.31 12.64
C LEU A 71 -5.57 -6.22 12.97
N VAL A 72 -5.29 -6.01 14.25
CA VAL A 72 -4.26 -5.07 14.69
C VAL A 72 -2.89 -5.55 14.24
N ASP A 73 -2.55 -6.83 14.48
CA ASP A 73 -1.30 -7.44 14.02
C ASP A 73 -1.12 -7.25 12.51
N PHE A 74 -2.17 -7.50 11.73
CA PHE A 74 -2.15 -7.32 10.28
C PHE A 74 -1.87 -5.86 9.88
N ILE A 75 -2.50 -4.88 10.52
CA ILE A 75 -2.29 -3.46 10.18
C ILE A 75 -0.86 -3.02 10.52
N VAL A 76 -0.33 -3.49 11.65
CA VAL A 76 1.06 -3.21 12.05
C VAL A 76 2.03 -3.83 11.04
N GLN A 77 1.86 -5.12 10.73
CA GLN A 77 2.67 -5.80 9.73
C GLN A 77 2.61 -5.10 8.37
N PHE A 78 1.41 -4.70 7.93
CA PHE A 78 1.25 -3.95 6.68
C PHE A 78 2.01 -2.63 6.67
N MET A 79 2.02 -1.91 7.81
CA MET A 79 2.78 -0.66 7.95
C MET A 79 4.29 -0.87 7.94
N GLU A 80 4.79 -1.99 8.46
CA GLU A 80 6.21 -2.31 8.46
C GLU A 80 6.69 -2.76 7.08
N GLU A 81 5.90 -3.58 6.39
CA GLU A 81 6.28 -4.18 5.11
C GLU A 81 6.23 -3.17 3.96
N ILE A 82 5.30 -2.21 3.98
CA ILE A 82 5.05 -1.31 2.83
C ILE A 82 6.28 -0.51 2.41
N ASP A 83 7.06 0.01 3.36
CA ASP A 83 8.24 0.83 3.05
C ASP A 83 9.34 -0.03 2.39
N SER A 84 9.50 -1.28 2.85
CA SER A 84 10.45 -2.23 2.28
C SER A 84 10.03 -2.69 0.89
N GLU A 85 8.72 -2.87 0.66
CA GLU A 85 8.16 -3.30 -0.62
C GLU A 85 8.29 -2.22 -1.69
N ILE A 86 8.01 -0.95 -1.36
CA ILE A 86 8.26 0.18 -2.27
C ILE A 86 9.75 0.26 -2.63
N SER A 87 10.63 0.08 -1.65
CA SER A 87 12.08 0.11 -1.86
C SER A 87 12.54 -1.04 -2.78
N SER A 88 12.01 -2.24 -2.58
CA SER A 88 12.26 -3.41 -3.42
C SER A 88 11.82 -3.17 -4.87
N MET A 89 10.58 -2.68 -5.07
CA MET A 89 10.07 -2.36 -6.41
C MET A 89 10.93 -1.32 -7.13
N LYS A 90 11.43 -0.31 -6.41
CA LYS A 90 12.33 0.70 -6.98
C LYS A 90 13.63 0.09 -7.49
N ILE A 91 14.24 -0.80 -6.71
CA ILE A 91 15.46 -1.51 -7.10
C ILE A 91 15.20 -2.35 -8.36
N GLN A 92 14.09 -3.09 -8.41
CA GLN A 92 13.71 -3.91 -9.55
C GLN A 92 13.52 -3.08 -10.84
N VAL A 93 12.89 -1.91 -10.75
CA VAL A 93 12.71 -1.01 -11.90
C VAL A 93 14.07 -0.53 -12.41
N ASN A 94 14.97 -0.14 -11.52
CA ASN A 94 16.31 0.34 -11.89
C ASN A 94 17.16 -0.78 -12.52
N GLU A 95 17.11 -1.97 -11.96
CA GLU A 95 17.79 -3.15 -12.51
C GLU A 95 17.28 -3.46 -13.91
N ARG A 96 15.95 -3.49 -14.08
CA ARG A 96 15.33 -3.77 -15.38
C ARG A 96 15.70 -2.70 -16.43
N ALA A 97 15.70 -1.44 -16.05
CA ALA A 97 16.10 -0.35 -16.93
C ALA A 97 17.56 -0.52 -17.40
N ARG A 98 18.47 -0.92 -16.49
CA ARG A 98 19.87 -1.21 -16.84
C ARG A 98 19.99 -2.38 -17.80
N THR A 99 19.29 -3.49 -17.55
CA THR A 99 19.29 -4.66 -18.44
C THR A 99 18.80 -4.30 -19.84
N VAL A 100 17.71 -3.55 -19.94
CA VAL A 100 17.16 -3.13 -21.24
C VAL A 100 18.13 -2.21 -21.98
N GLY A 101 18.74 -1.24 -21.28
CA GLY A 101 19.74 -0.37 -21.88
C GLY A 101 20.97 -1.12 -22.39
N TYR A 102 21.48 -2.07 -21.60
CA TYR A 102 22.62 -2.92 -22.00
C TYR A 102 22.29 -3.78 -23.23
N GLN A 103 21.12 -4.43 -23.22
CA GLN A 103 20.71 -5.28 -24.33
C GLN A 103 20.51 -4.48 -25.62
N PHE A 104 19.94 -3.28 -25.52
CA PHE A 104 19.79 -2.37 -26.66
C PHE A 104 21.14 -1.96 -27.24
N LEU A 105 22.08 -1.50 -26.42
CA LEU A 105 23.40 -1.06 -26.89
C LEU A 105 24.24 -2.19 -27.50
N LYS A 106 24.07 -3.43 -27.01
CA LYS A 106 24.71 -4.62 -27.58
C LYS A 106 24.32 -4.88 -29.03
N GLU A 107 23.14 -4.43 -29.48
CA GLU A 107 22.72 -4.60 -30.88
C GLU A 107 23.41 -3.60 -31.83
N PHE A 108 24.02 -2.53 -31.31
CA PHE A 108 24.71 -1.49 -32.08
C PHE A 108 26.24 -1.62 -32.05
N THR A 109 26.80 -2.58 -31.31
CA THR A 109 28.23 -2.88 -31.23
C THR A 109 28.51 -4.28 -31.74
#